data_AF-A0A4Y2D9Y5-F1
#
_entry.id   AF-A0A4Y2D9Y5-F1
#
_cell.length_a   1.000
_cell.length_b   1.000
_cell.length_c   1.000
_cell.angle_alpha   90.00
_cell.angle_beta   90.00
_cell.angle_gamma   90.00
#
_symmetry.space_group_name_H-M   'P 1'
#
loop_
_entity.id
_entity.type
_entity.pdbx_description
1 polymer ?
#
loop_
_entity_poly.entity_id
_entity_poly.type
_entity_poly.pdbx_seq_one_letter_code
_entity_poly.pdbx_strand_id
1 'polypeptide(L)'
;MPMWFSMKTNKYFTEGPKLVNQSIQSSGYLPEDLRNLVDPMIEPNRFFAPPKHLMLAMAQDNTKLIRELGLRQILKARWCNIQDMPSSQKQLNDV
;
A
#
# COMPACT_ATOMS: atom_id res chain seq x y z
N MET A 1 -15.18 12.84 7.86
CA MET A 1 -14.58 11.64 7.24
C MET A 1 -13.24 11.36 7.91
N PRO A 2 -12.86 10.10 8.14
CA PRO A 2 -11.55 9.76 8.69
C PRO A 2 -10.43 10.26 7.76
N MET A 3 -9.37 10.85 8.31
CA MET A 3 -8.27 11.45 7.53
C MET A 3 -7.60 10.44 6.59
N TRP A 4 -7.52 9.18 7.00
CA TRP A 4 -6.98 8.08 6.20
C TRP A 4 -7.82 7.78 4.94
N PHE A 5 -9.12 8.12 4.93
CA PHE A 5 -10.01 7.98 3.77
C PHE A 5 -9.75 9.06 2.71
N SER A 6 -9.46 10.29 3.16
CA SER A 6 -9.09 11.42 2.29
C SER A 6 -7.72 11.23 1.63
N MET A 7 -6.79 10.56 2.31
CA MET A 7 -5.48 10.22 1.74
C MET A 7 -5.55 9.17 0.63
N LYS A 8 -6.41 8.14 0.78
CA LYS A 8 -6.55 7.07 -0.24
C LYS A 8 -7.29 7.52 -1.50
N THR A 9 -8.09 8.57 -1.41
CA THR A 9 -8.92 9.06 -2.52
C THR A 9 -8.17 10.07 -3.40
N ASN A 10 -7.11 10.70 -2.90
CA ASN A 10 -6.34 11.65 -3.68
C ASN A 10 -5.22 10.97 -4.48
N LYS A 11 -5.29 11.10 -5.81
CA LYS A 11 -4.36 10.48 -6.77
C LYS A 11 -2.95 11.09 -6.70
N TYR A 12 -2.85 12.31 -6.20
CA TYR A 12 -1.59 13.03 -6.03
C TYR A 12 -1.36 13.32 -4.56
N PHE A 13 -0.37 12.67 -3.97
CA PHE A 13 0.04 12.81 -2.57
C PHE A 13 0.80 14.14 -2.34
N THR A 14 0.41 15.22 -3.02
CA THR A 14 1.10 16.52 -2.93
C THR A 14 1.03 17.09 -1.51
N GLU A 15 -0.08 16.84 -0.81
CA GLU A 15 -0.26 17.24 0.59
C GLU A 15 0.08 16.13 1.59
N GLY A 16 0.50 14.97 1.11
CA GLY A 16 0.55 13.81 1.97
C GLY A 16 1.57 13.88 3.12
N PRO A 17 2.77 14.48 2.96
CA PRO A 17 3.66 14.77 4.10
C PRO A 17 3.01 15.68 5.14
N LYS A 18 2.18 16.64 4.70
CA LYS A 18 1.42 17.56 5.58
C LYS A 18 0.35 16.81 6.35
N LEU A 19 -0.37 15.89 5.70
CA LEU A 19 -1.40 15.05 6.33
C LEU A 19 -0.80 14.01 7.29
N VAL A 20 0.38 13.45 6.99
CA VAL A 20 1.11 12.57 7.91
C VAL A 20 1.54 13.35 9.15
N ASN A 21 2.11 14.55 8.98
CA ASN A 21 2.49 15.40 10.11
C ASN A 21 1.26 15.78 10.97
N GLN A 22 0.13 16.13 10.35
CA GLN A 22 -1.14 16.37 11.07
C GLN A 22 -1.63 15.12 11.81
N SER A 23 -1.46 13.93 11.23
CA SER A 23 -1.84 12.66 11.87
C SER A 23 -0.95 12.33 13.08
N ILE A 24 0.36 12.59 12.98
CA ILE A 24 1.30 12.43 14.11
C ILE A 24 0.96 13.43 15.23
N GLN A 25 0.70 14.69 14.88
CA GLN A 25 0.33 15.72 15.86
C GLN A 25 -0.99 15.40 16.56
N SER A 26 -1.98 14.90 15.81
CA SER A 26 -3.27 14.50 16.38
C SER A 26 -3.19 13.23 17.22
N SER A 27 -2.30 12.28 16.87
CA SER A 27 -1.98 11.10 17.69
C SER A 27 -1.42 11.48 19.07
N GLY A 28 -0.71 12.60 19.16
CA GLY A 28 -0.16 13.11 20.43
C GLY A 28 -1.22 13.49 21.49
N TYR A 29 -2.48 13.69 21.08
CA TYR A 29 -3.59 13.98 21.99
C TYR A 29 -4.35 12.71 22.44
N LEU A 30 -3.97 11.52 21.95
CA LEU A 30 -4.60 10.26 22.33
C LEU A 30 -4.00 9.72 23.66
N PRO A 31 -4.82 9.01 24.45
CA PRO A 31 -4.33 8.17 25.54
C PRO A 31 -3.28 7.16 25.04
N GLU A 32 -2.32 6.83 25.90
CA GLU A 32 -1.14 6.03 25.54
C GLU A 32 -1.49 4.68 24.91
N ASP A 33 -2.55 4.01 25.39
CA ASP A 33 -3.04 2.75 24.82
C ASP A 33 -3.51 2.88 23.37
N LEU A 34 -4.19 3.98 23.04
CA LEU A 34 -4.69 4.26 21.69
C LEU A 34 -3.57 4.77 20.80
N ARG A 35 -2.64 5.56 21.34
CA ARG A 35 -1.46 6.03 20.62
C ARG A 35 -0.55 4.88 20.19
N ASN A 36 -0.31 3.90 21.07
CA ASN A 36 0.47 2.69 20.76
C ASN A 36 -0.15 1.84 19.65
N LEU A 37 -1.47 1.89 19.47
CA LEU A 37 -2.18 1.23 18.37
C LEU A 37 -2.04 2.00 17.04
N VAL A 38 -2.07 3.33 17.10
CA VAL A 38 -2.17 4.22 15.93
C VAL A 38 -0.80 4.61 15.37
N ASP A 39 0.21 4.81 16.21
CA ASP A 39 1.57 5.19 15.79
C ASP A 39 2.19 4.19 14.78
N PRO A 40 2.07 2.85 14.94
CA PRO A 40 2.55 1.87 13.96
C PRO A 40 1.73 1.84 12.66
N MET A 41 0.55 2.46 12.63
CA MET A 41 -0.26 2.62 11.41
C MET A 41 0.11 3.90 10.67
N ILE A 42 0.59 4.93 11.37
CA ILE A 42 1.04 6.20 10.79
C ILE A 42 2.45 6.08 10.19
N GLU A 43 3.21 5.03 10.53
CA GLU A 43 4.55 4.81 9.99
C GLU A 43 4.55 4.89 8.46
N PRO A 44 5.33 5.83 7.87
CA PRO A 44 5.31 6.07 6.44
C PRO A 44 5.75 4.84 5.65
N ASN A 45 6.61 3.96 6.17
CA ASN A 45 7.01 2.74 5.45
C ASN A 45 5.89 1.68 5.38
N ARG A 46 4.95 1.68 6.33
CA ARG A 46 3.78 0.80 6.32
C ARG A 46 2.64 1.39 5.49
N PHE A 47 2.52 2.71 5.49
CA PHE A 47 1.57 3.47 4.66
C PHE A 47 1.94 3.45 3.16
N PHE A 48 3.26 3.46 2.87
CA PHE A 48 3.83 3.42 1.53
C PHE A 48 4.30 2.04 1.09
N ALA A 49 4.11 1.00 1.91
CA ALA A 49 4.51 -0.36 1.54
C ALA A 49 4.04 -0.60 0.11
N PRO A 50 4.96 -0.66 -0.87
CA PRO A 50 4.59 -0.79 -2.25
C PRO A 50 3.63 -1.97 -2.36
N PRO A 51 2.54 -1.88 -3.13
CA PRO A 51 1.60 -3.00 -3.25
C PRO A 51 2.32 -4.33 -3.51
N LYS A 52 3.46 -4.28 -4.20
CA LYS A 52 4.42 -5.36 -4.39
C LYS A 52 4.94 -6.01 -3.08
N HIS A 53 5.41 -5.25 -2.09
CA HIS A 53 5.91 -5.80 -0.83
C HIS A 53 4.80 -6.41 0.03
N LEU A 54 3.61 -5.78 0.04
CA LEU A 54 2.42 -6.35 0.69
C LEU A 54 2.01 -7.67 0.05
N MET A 55 1.97 -7.72 -1.29
CA MET A 55 1.63 -8.93 -2.04
C MET A 55 2.66 -10.05 -1.85
N LEU A 56 3.96 -9.71 -1.74
CA LEU A 56 5.04 -10.67 -1.43
C LEU A 56 4.89 -11.25 -0.03
N ALA A 57 4.59 -10.42 0.97
CA ALA A 57 4.33 -10.88 2.33
C ALA A 57 3.10 -11.81 2.38
N MET A 58 2.01 -11.45 1.68
CA MET A 58 0.83 -12.31 1.56
C MET A 58 1.17 -13.67 0.95
N ALA A 59 2.01 -13.72 -0.08
CA ALA A 59 2.42 -14.96 -0.72
C ALA A 59 3.30 -15.88 0.17
N GLN A 60 3.99 -15.31 1.16
CA GLN A 60 4.81 -16.05 2.13
C GLN A 60 4.04 -16.43 3.41
N ASP A 61 2.78 -16.00 3.54
CA ASP A 61 1.96 -16.28 4.71
C ASP A 61 1.62 -17.79 4.82
N ASN A 62 1.59 -18.31 6.05
CA ASN A 62 1.26 -19.70 6.32
C ASN A 62 -0.23 -20.00 6.05
N THR A 63 -1.09 -18.99 6.17
CA THR A 63 -2.52 -19.09 5.95
C THR A 63 -2.81 -19.26 4.46
N LYS A 64 -3.32 -20.43 4.08
CA LYS A 64 -3.60 -20.80 2.68
C LYS A 64 -4.41 -19.73 1.93
N LEU A 65 -5.44 -19.19 2.57
CA LEU A 65 -6.33 -18.18 1.97
C LEU A 65 -5.58 -16.88 1.65
N ILE A 66 -4.74 -16.40 2.58
CA ILE A 66 -3.96 -15.17 2.42
C ILE A 66 -2.92 -15.35 1.33
N ARG A 67 -2.24 -16.50 1.31
CA ARG A 67 -1.29 -16.88 0.25
C ARG A 67 -1.91 -16.91 -1.13
N GLU A 68 -3.07 -17.55 -1.26
CA GLU A 68 -3.78 -17.63 -2.54
C GLU A 68 -4.22 -16.25 -3.05
N LEU A 69 -4.72 -15.38 -2.16
CA LEU A 69 -5.07 -14.00 -2.49
C LEU A 69 -3.84 -13.19 -2.91
N GLY A 70 -2.71 -13.33 -2.21
CA GLY A 70 -1.45 -12.69 -2.56
C GLY A 70 -0.98 -13.06 -3.97
N LEU A 71 -0.96 -14.37 -4.27
CA LEU A 71 -0.56 -14.88 -5.60
C LEU A 71 -1.50 -14.39 -6.71
N ARG A 72 -2.81 -14.39 -6.50
CA ARG A 72 -3.79 -13.86 -7.47
C ARG A 72 -3.58 -12.37 -7.75
N GLN A 73 -3.28 -11.58 -6.73
CA GLN A 73 -2.98 -10.16 -6.89
C GLN A 73 -1.68 -9.92 -7.65
N ILE A 74 -0.63 -10.72 -7.40
CA ILE A 74 0.64 -10.66 -8.15
C ILE A 74 0.40 -10.96 -9.62
N LEU A 75 -0.35 -12.03 -9.93
CA LEU A 75 -0.70 -12.37 -11.30
C LEU A 75 -1.46 -11.21 -11.93
N LYS A 76 -2.56 -10.75 -11.34
CA LYS A 76 -3.35 -9.63 -11.86
C LYS A 76 -2.50 -8.37 -12.14
N ALA A 77 -1.57 -8.02 -11.25
CA ALA A 77 -0.67 -6.88 -11.44
C ALA A 77 0.27 -7.06 -12.63
N ARG A 78 0.80 -8.28 -12.87
CA ARG A 78 1.63 -8.58 -14.05
C ARG A 78 0.85 -8.44 -15.36
N TRP A 79 -0.38 -8.93 -15.38
CA TRP A 79 -1.25 -8.81 -16.56
C TRP A 79 -1.62 -7.35 -16.87
N CYS A 80 -1.96 -6.56 -15.84
CA CYS A 80 -2.23 -5.13 -16.02
C CYS A 80 -1.00 -4.35 -16.51
N ASN A 81 0.19 -4.63 -15.95
CA ASN A 81 1.43 -4.00 -16.42
C ASN A 81 1.71 -4.28 -17.90
N ILE A 82 1.45 -5.49 -18.38
CA ILE A 82 1.62 -5.86 -19.81
C ILE A 82 0.63 -5.11 -20.70
N GLN A 83 -0.59 -4.87 -20.22
CA GLN A 83 -1.62 -4.17 -20.97
C GLN A 83 -1.31 -2.69 -21.14
N ASP A 84 -0.73 -2.07 -20.11
CA ASP A 84 -0.34 -0.66 -20.06
C ASP A 84 1.04 -0.36 -20.68
N MET A 85 1.80 -1.37 -21.12
CA MET A 85 3.09 -1.14 -21.80
C MET A 85 2.92 -0.58 -23.22
N PRO A 86 3.73 0.43 -23.62
CA PRO A 86 3.78 0.87 -25.01
C PRO A 86 4.30 -0.26 -25.92
N SER A 87 3.74 -0.37 -27.12
CA SER A 87 3.91 -1.49 -28.06
C SER A 87 5.37 -1.87 -28.36
N SER A 88 6.32 -0.95 -28.19
CA SER A 88 7.76 -1.16 -28.37
C SER A 88 8.41 -2.10 -27.35
N GLN A 89 7.80 -2.34 -26.18
CA GLN A 89 8.36 -3.18 -25.11
C GLN A 89 7.75 -4.59 -25.07
N LYS A 90 6.65 -4.84 -25.83
CA LYS A 90 5.97 -6.15 -25.84
C LYS A 90 6.77 -7.24 -26.55
N GLN A 91 7.65 -6.87 -27.47
CA GLN A 91 8.42 -7.83 -28.27
C GLN A 91 9.66 -8.42 -27.58
N LEU A 92 10.06 -7.94 -26.39
CA LEU A 92 11.27 -8.44 -25.71
C LEU A 92 10.98 -9.63 -24.77
N ASN A 93 9.71 -9.95 -24.50
CA ASN A 93 9.34 -10.99 -23.53
C ASN A 93 8.81 -12.29 -24.18
N ASP A 94 8.92 -12.41 -25.52
CA ASP A 94 8.43 -13.56 -26.31
C ASP A 94 9.56 -14.54 -26.72
N VAL A 95 10.64 -14.65 -25.92
CA VAL A 95 11.68 -15.70 -26.09
C VAL A 95 11.85 -16.50 -24.79
#